data_AF-A0AAD0T6D5-F1
#
_entry.id   AF-A0AAD0T6D5-F1
#
_cell.length_a   1.000
_cell.length_b   1.000
_cell.length_c   1.000
_cell.angle_alpha   90.00
_cell.angle_beta   90.00
_cell.angle_gamma   90.00
#
_symmetry.space_group_name_H-M   'P 1'
#
loop_
_entity.id
_entity.type
_entity.pdbx_description
1 polymer ?
#
loop_
_entity_poly.entity_id
_entity_poly.type
_entity_poly.pdbx_seq_one_letter_code
_entity_poly.pdbx_strand_id
1 'polypeptide(L)'
;MKIKKSLNYKKTPLRYINYALMSFFIFIASSNYSIALDSFDRISKEVYKNINLRLKYKIDSKILEMEVIRNNDFFLFLDQDLDGTPDSIDNDIDGDGVDNIADEFPTLSTEQGEDQDKDGIADFIDFNYSLNIDEQERGYAAIIQRDVFVTYNILIIPAAKTNLKELTAIKELLQLELTPTTDNLKFIVLETQSKDQFMTRGLYEKEWKQLILYKNHLKDFNEFSLTLTHEYFHFIAQEMPELYNHFVNEVGWNNKDGELTYQHNCDQQETSYNLVEATLINTDKNPLMKYDNFPSDYSTVSPTEMFAEVGTAVLLERKRHERSFQKRFYKFDRFKSAQAYYEMARLLNIP
;
A
#
# COMPACT_ATOMS: atom_id res chain seq x y z
N MET A 1 26.79 55.82 2.37
CA MET A 1 27.91 54.89 2.12
C MET A 1 27.57 53.56 2.77
N LYS A 2 26.91 52.64 2.05
CA LYS A 2 27.44 51.52 1.23
C LYS A 2 27.69 50.21 2.02
N ILE A 3 26.67 49.33 1.97
CA ILE A 3 26.60 47.86 1.70
C ILE A 3 27.67 46.88 2.24
N LYS A 4 27.23 45.79 2.92
CA LYS A 4 27.28 44.33 2.55
C LYS A 4 27.29 43.42 3.80
N LYS A 5 26.23 42.61 4.02
CA LYS A 5 26.02 41.17 3.65
C LYS A 5 26.98 40.17 4.32
N SER A 6 26.43 39.33 5.22
CA SER A 6 26.31 37.87 5.00
C SER A 6 25.39 37.22 6.05
N LEU A 7 24.30 36.58 5.60
CA LEU A 7 23.52 35.62 6.38
C LEU A 7 23.89 34.24 5.84
N ASN A 8 24.48 33.39 6.69
CA ASN A 8 24.69 31.97 6.41
C ASN A 8 23.41 31.22 6.83
N TYR A 9 22.64 30.73 5.85
CA TYR A 9 21.59 29.75 6.09
C TYR A 9 22.22 28.36 6.25
N LYS A 10 22.17 27.80 7.45
CA LYS A 10 22.28 26.35 7.66
C LYS A 10 20.88 25.75 7.54
N LYS A 11 20.66 24.92 6.52
CA LYS A 11 19.49 24.05 6.38
C LYS A 11 19.44 23.03 7.52
N THR A 12 18.29 22.88 8.14
CA THR A 12 17.87 21.63 8.82
C THR A 12 16.38 21.39 8.54
N PRO A 13 15.94 20.13 8.34
CA PRO A 13 14.68 19.80 7.67
C PRO A 13 13.49 19.72 8.64
N LEU A 14 12.33 20.19 8.16
CA LEU A 14 11.02 20.00 8.80
C LEU A 14 10.60 18.52 8.73
N ARG A 15 10.45 17.87 9.88
CA ARG A 15 9.60 16.69 10.09
C ARG A 15 8.81 16.93 11.38
N TYR A 16 7.54 16.50 11.41
CA TYR A 16 6.62 16.40 12.57
C TYR A 16 5.66 17.55 12.93
N ILE A 17 4.91 18.13 11.97
CA ILE A 17 3.76 19.02 12.33
C ILE A 17 2.39 18.61 11.71
N ASN A 18 2.29 17.58 10.87
CA ASN A 18 1.04 17.37 10.11
C ASN A 18 -0.03 16.39 10.64
N TYR A 19 0.17 15.68 11.76
CA TYR A 19 -0.83 14.68 12.19
C TYR A 19 -1.84 15.19 13.24
N ALA A 20 -1.53 16.26 13.98
CA ALA A 20 -2.42 16.79 15.00
C ALA A 20 -3.59 17.63 14.44
N LEU A 21 -3.39 18.27 13.27
CA LEU A 21 -4.42 19.10 12.63
C LEU A 21 -5.51 18.25 11.94
N MET A 22 -5.15 17.08 11.43
CA MET A 22 -6.07 16.20 10.70
C MET A 22 -7.10 15.54 11.63
N SER A 23 -6.75 15.32 12.90
CA SER A 23 -7.61 14.67 13.90
C SER A 23 -8.78 15.56 14.38
N PHE A 24 -8.69 16.89 14.21
CA PHE A 24 -9.72 17.82 14.69
C PHE A 24 -10.90 17.98 13.71
N PHE A 25 -10.68 17.74 12.42
CA PHE A 25 -11.71 17.90 11.39
C PHE A 25 -12.68 16.72 11.30
N ILE A 26 -12.22 15.50 11.62
CA ILE A 26 -13.05 14.29 11.60
C ILE A 26 -14.19 14.34 12.64
N PHE A 27 -14.02 15.08 13.75
CA PHE A 27 -15.02 15.12 14.82
C PHE A 27 -16.33 15.83 14.42
N ILE A 28 -16.28 16.79 13.49
CA ILE A 28 -17.46 17.61 13.13
C ILE A 28 -18.39 16.92 12.13
N ALA A 29 -17.84 16.05 11.26
CA ALA A 29 -18.60 15.28 10.27
C ALA A 29 -19.58 14.26 10.88
N SER A 30 -19.47 13.97 12.18
CA SER A 30 -20.31 13.00 12.89
C SER A 30 -21.69 13.52 13.35
N SER A 31 -22.01 14.80 13.11
CA SER A 31 -23.27 15.40 13.58
C SER A 31 -24.34 15.49 12.48
N ASN A 32 -25.26 14.52 12.51
CA ASN A 32 -26.42 14.35 11.63
C ASN A 32 -27.34 15.60 11.54
N TYR A 33 -27.09 16.50 10.59
CA TYR A 33 -28.12 17.44 10.11
C TYR A 33 -28.10 17.50 8.58
N SER A 34 -28.83 16.57 7.97
CA SER A 34 -29.25 16.63 6.58
C SER A 34 -30.58 17.40 6.50
N ILE A 35 -30.60 18.48 5.73
CA ILE A 35 -31.85 19.09 5.25
C ILE A 35 -31.76 19.09 3.73
N ALA A 36 -32.45 18.13 3.12
CA ALA A 36 -32.66 18.04 1.69
C ALA A 36 -33.59 19.16 1.22
N LEU A 37 -33.37 19.69 0.02
CA LEU A 37 -34.40 20.41 -0.72
C LEU A 37 -34.29 20.13 -2.22
N ASP A 38 -35.44 19.71 -2.73
CA ASP A 38 -35.75 19.10 -4.01
C ASP A 38 -35.40 19.90 -5.28
N SER A 39 -35.07 19.13 -6.31
CA SER A 39 -35.34 19.33 -7.75
C SER A 39 -35.23 20.75 -8.31
N PHE A 40 -34.22 21.02 -9.13
CA PHE A 40 -34.38 22.01 -10.21
C PHE A 40 -33.58 21.63 -11.45
N ASP A 41 -34.29 20.91 -12.32
CA ASP A 41 -33.97 20.73 -13.72
C ASP A 41 -34.12 22.08 -14.46
N ARG A 42 -33.15 22.41 -15.32
CA ARG A 42 -33.15 23.52 -16.30
C ARG A 42 -33.35 24.95 -15.78
N ILE A 43 -32.27 25.64 -15.41
CA ILE A 43 -32.19 27.11 -15.59
C ILE A 43 -30.84 27.51 -16.21
N SER A 44 -30.95 28.34 -17.24
CA SER A 44 -29.95 28.84 -18.17
C SER A 44 -28.76 29.59 -17.56
N LYS A 45 -27.56 29.07 -17.84
CA LYS A 45 -26.30 29.69 -18.33
C LYS A 45 -25.89 31.16 -18.08
N GLU A 46 -26.52 32.03 -17.27
CA GLU A 46 -26.09 33.45 -17.34
C GLU A 46 -26.11 34.36 -16.10
N VAL A 47 -26.27 33.88 -14.87
CA VAL A 47 -26.19 34.80 -13.71
C VAL A 47 -25.56 34.17 -12.47
N TYR A 48 -24.23 34.22 -12.37
CA TYR A 48 -23.55 34.25 -11.07
C TYR A 48 -22.57 35.43 -11.04
N LYS A 49 -22.99 36.51 -10.39
CA LYS A 49 -22.15 37.70 -10.14
C LYS A 49 -22.10 37.98 -8.63
N ASN A 50 -20.97 37.56 -8.04
CA ASN A 50 -20.29 37.92 -6.79
C ASN A 50 -20.97 38.90 -5.80
N ILE A 51 -21.09 38.49 -4.53
CA ILE A 51 -21.35 39.38 -3.37
C ILE A 51 -20.16 39.26 -2.39
N ASN A 52 -19.44 40.36 -2.17
CA ASN A 52 -18.31 40.47 -1.23
C ASN A 52 -18.80 40.80 0.20
N LEU A 53 -18.34 40.07 1.21
CA LEU A 53 -18.51 40.41 2.63
C LEU A 53 -17.12 40.62 3.27
N ARG A 54 -16.95 41.69 4.05
CA ARG A 54 -15.69 42.00 4.76
C ARG A 54 -15.74 41.45 6.18
N LEU A 55 -14.76 40.64 6.56
CA LEU A 55 -14.60 40.13 7.92
C LEU A 55 -13.48 40.87 8.65
N LYS A 56 -13.70 41.15 9.95
CA LYS A 56 -12.75 41.81 10.85
C LYS A 56 -12.30 40.87 11.95
N TYR A 57 -10.99 40.70 12.10
CA TYR A 57 -10.40 39.95 13.21
C TYR A 57 -9.40 40.82 13.97
N LYS A 58 -9.22 40.54 15.27
CA LYS A 58 -8.28 41.23 16.15
C LYS A 58 -7.25 40.24 16.67
N ILE A 59 -5.98 40.46 16.35
CA ILE A 59 -4.84 39.70 16.86
C ILE A 59 -3.88 40.69 17.52
N ASP A 60 -3.49 40.43 18.76
CA ASP A 60 -2.55 41.25 19.55
C ASP A 60 -2.78 42.76 19.44
N SER A 61 -4.04 43.16 19.61
CA SER A 61 -4.51 44.56 19.57
C SER A 61 -4.59 45.22 18.19
N LYS A 62 -4.24 44.53 17.10
CA LYS A 62 -4.37 45.03 15.73
C LYS A 62 -5.59 44.43 15.05
N ILE A 63 -6.44 45.28 14.46
CA ILE A 63 -7.61 44.85 13.67
C ILE A 63 -7.17 44.71 12.21
N LEU A 64 -7.37 43.52 11.64
CA LEU A 64 -7.20 43.25 10.22
C LEU A 64 -8.57 43.11 9.56
N GLU A 65 -8.75 43.87 8.48
CA GLU A 65 -9.93 43.84 7.60
C GLU A 65 -9.56 43.13 6.31
N MET A 66 -10.26 42.04 5.99
CA MET A 66 -10.08 41.32 4.72
C MET A 66 -11.42 41.21 4.00
N GLU A 67 -11.40 41.46 2.69
CA GLU A 67 -12.51 41.14 1.79
C GLU A 67 -12.57 39.64 1.58
N VAL A 68 -13.71 39.02 1.93
CA VAL A 68 -13.96 37.61 1.69
C VAL A 68 -15.05 37.52 0.63
N ILE A 69 -14.70 36.92 -0.50
CA ILE A 69 -15.66 36.49 -1.52
C ILE A 69 -16.29 35.22 -0.97
N ARG A 70 -17.63 35.17 -0.85
CA ARG A 70 -18.31 33.90 -0.61
C ARG A 70 -18.20 33.06 -1.89
N ASN A 71 -17.50 31.95 -1.80
CA ASN A 71 -17.71 30.80 -2.66
C ASN A 71 -18.28 29.67 -1.79
N ASN A 72 -19.01 28.73 -2.38
CA ASN A 72 -19.68 27.61 -1.69
C ASN A 72 -18.72 26.57 -1.06
N ASP A 73 -17.50 26.96 -0.71
CA ASP A 73 -16.44 26.04 -0.31
C ASP A 73 -16.02 26.31 1.14
N PHE A 74 -16.18 25.32 2.01
CA PHE A 74 -15.23 25.15 3.10
C PHE A 74 -14.35 23.93 2.78
N PHE A 75 -13.19 24.26 2.16
CA PHE A 75 -11.98 23.48 1.82
C PHE A 75 -11.86 22.78 0.44
N LEU A 76 -11.49 23.57 -0.58
CA LEU A 76 -10.24 23.52 -1.38
C LEU A 76 -9.69 22.20 -1.97
N PHE A 77 -10.47 21.13 -2.10
CA PHE A 77 -10.06 19.98 -2.90
C PHE A 77 -11.08 19.73 -4.02
N LEU A 78 -10.59 19.38 -5.20
CA LEU A 78 -11.45 18.90 -6.28
C LEU A 78 -12.07 17.58 -5.80
N ASP A 79 -13.36 17.43 -6.02
CA ASP A 79 -14.22 16.29 -5.68
C ASP A 79 -15.24 16.26 -6.83
N GLN A 80 -14.88 15.53 -7.90
CA GLN A 80 -15.54 15.63 -9.19
C GLN A 80 -16.87 14.86 -9.22
N ASP A 81 -16.94 13.70 -8.58
CA ASP A 81 -18.14 12.86 -8.53
C ASP A 81 -19.09 13.21 -7.37
N LEU A 82 -18.62 14.03 -6.41
CA LEU A 82 -19.35 14.52 -5.26
C LEU A 82 -19.70 13.43 -4.23
N ASP A 83 -18.92 12.36 -4.13
CA ASP A 83 -19.09 11.32 -3.12
C ASP A 83 -18.59 11.72 -1.72
N GLY A 84 -17.87 12.84 -1.64
CA GLY A 84 -17.30 13.40 -0.41
C GLY A 84 -15.83 13.02 -0.16
N THR A 85 -15.22 12.27 -1.08
CA THR A 85 -13.81 11.94 -1.14
C THR A 85 -13.10 12.94 -2.05
N PRO A 86 -12.08 13.66 -1.57
CA PRO A 86 -11.28 14.51 -2.45
C PRO A 86 -10.58 13.71 -3.55
N ASP A 87 -10.63 14.14 -4.82
CA ASP A 87 -10.01 13.50 -5.99
C ASP A 87 -8.57 13.04 -5.74
N SER A 88 -7.82 13.80 -4.93
CA SER A 88 -6.42 13.49 -4.60
C SER A 88 -6.21 12.19 -3.83
N ILE A 89 -7.26 11.66 -3.20
CA ILE A 89 -7.29 10.42 -2.44
C ILE A 89 -8.47 9.52 -2.85
N ASP A 90 -9.13 9.87 -3.95
CA ASP A 90 -10.26 9.12 -4.50
C ASP A 90 -9.75 8.05 -5.46
N ASN A 91 -10.33 6.87 -5.37
CA ASN A 91 -10.05 5.74 -6.25
C ASN A 91 -10.99 5.66 -7.45
N ASP A 92 -12.03 6.48 -7.55
CA ASP A 92 -12.98 6.54 -8.66
C ASP A 92 -13.44 8.00 -8.86
N ILE A 93 -12.56 8.83 -9.45
CA ILE A 93 -12.69 10.31 -9.45
C ILE A 93 -13.97 10.80 -10.15
N ASP A 94 -14.52 10.03 -11.08
CA ASP A 94 -15.72 10.41 -11.82
C ASP A 94 -16.98 9.60 -11.47
N GLY A 95 -16.86 8.64 -10.57
CA GLY A 95 -17.95 7.87 -9.98
C GLY A 95 -18.63 6.90 -10.95
N ASP A 96 -17.90 6.40 -11.96
CA ASP A 96 -18.44 5.47 -12.95
C ASP A 96 -18.42 4.00 -12.48
N GLY A 97 -17.76 3.73 -11.35
CA GLY A 97 -17.64 2.42 -10.73
C GLY A 97 -16.38 1.64 -11.12
N VAL A 98 -15.47 2.23 -11.90
CA VAL A 98 -14.18 1.65 -12.29
C VAL A 98 -13.07 2.38 -11.55
N ASP A 99 -12.22 1.65 -10.82
CA ASP A 99 -11.11 2.30 -10.12
C ASP A 99 -10.16 3.00 -11.11
N ASN A 100 -9.69 4.22 -10.80
CA ASN A 100 -8.83 5.08 -11.61
C ASN A 100 -7.61 4.38 -12.25
N ILE A 101 -7.08 3.34 -11.61
CA ILE A 101 -5.93 2.56 -12.12
C ILE A 101 -6.31 1.59 -13.24
N ALA A 102 -7.59 1.23 -13.32
CA ALA A 102 -8.20 0.34 -14.28
C ALA A 102 -9.16 1.07 -15.25
N ASP A 103 -9.29 2.39 -15.14
CA ASP A 103 -10.03 3.23 -16.07
C ASP A 103 -9.12 3.96 -17.08
N GLU A 104 -9.49 3.91 -18.36
CA GLU A 104 -8.81 4.62 -19.45
C GLU A 104 -9.13 6.12 -19.41
N PHE A 105 -10.29 6.50 -18.88
CA PHE A 105 -10.76 7.88 -18.78
C PHE A 105 -11.18 8.29 -17.36
N PRO A 106 -10.25 8.33 -16.36
CA PRO A 106 -10.55 8.51 -14.92
C PRO A 106 -11.21 9.82 -14.47
N THR A 107 -11.65 10.65 -15.41
CA THR A 107 -12.26 11.97 -15.15
C THR A 107 -13.47 12.20 -16.08
N LEU A 108 -13.96 11.17 -16.77
CA LEU A 108 -15.04 11.25 -17.75
C LEU A 108 -15.95 10.02 -17.65
N SER A 109 -16.86 10.01 -16.67
CA SER A 109 -17.79 8.89 -16.40
C SER A 109 -18.76 8.49 -17.53
N THR A 110 -18.74 9.20 -18.66
CA THR A 110 -19.52 8.85 -19.86
C THR A 110 -18.70 8.11 -20.93
N GLU A 111 -17.38 8.04 -20.77
CA GLU A 111 -16.47 7.34 -21.66
C GLU A 111 -15.95 6.09 -20.95
N GLN A 112 -15.83 4.98 -21.68
CA GLN A 112 -15.28 3.73 -21.17
C GLN A 112 -14.17 3.29 -22.09
N GLY A 113 -13.18 2.57 -21.54
CA GLY A 113 -12.10 1.98 -22.34
C GLY A 113 -12.62 0.98 -23.37
N GLU A 114 -11.87 0.80 -24.46
CA GLU A 114 -12.17 -0.27 -25.42
C GLU A 114 -11.98 -1.65 -24.77
N ASP A 115 -12.85 -2.61 -25.06
CA ASP A 115 -12.72 -4.04 -24.71
C ASP A 115 -13.08 -4.83 -25.98
N GLN A 116 -12.08 -5.02 -26.83
CA GLN A 116 -12.28 -5.57 -28.17
C GLN A 116 -12.55 -7.08 -28.16
N ASP A 117 -11.95 -7.82 -27.24
CA ASP A 117 -12.10 -9.27 -27.14
C ASP A 117 -13.26 -9.72 -26.22
N LYS A 118 -13.85 -8.76 -25.49
CA LYS A 118 -15.07 -8.88 -24.66
C LYS A 118 -14.87 -9.80 -23.47
N ASP A 119 -13.69 -9.75 -22.89
CA ASP A 119 -13.37 -10.56 -21.73
C ASP A 119 -13.61 -9.82 -20.39
N GLY A 120 -13.98 -8.54 -20.46
CA GLY A 120 -14.28 -7.68 -19.33
C GLY A 120 -13.08 -6.89 -18.81
N ILE A 121 -11.93 -6.98 -19.46
CA ILE A 121 -10.72 -6.21 -19.17
C ILE A 121 -10.49 -5.22 -20.31
N ALA A 122 -10.30 -3.94 -19.98
CA ALA A 122 -10.07 -2.92 -21.00
C ALA A 122 -8.71 -3.11 -21.71
N ASP A 123 -8.68 -2.86 -23.01
CA ASP A 123 -7.54 -3.06 -23.92
C ASP A 123 -6.25 -2.38 -23.41
N PHE A 124 -6.36 -1.22 -22.74
CA PHE A 124 -5.19 -0.47 -22.27
C PHE A 124 -4.42 -1.17 -21.13
N ILE A 125 -5.06 -2.12 -20.43
CA ILE A 125 -4.48 -2.94 -19.37
C ILE A 125 -4.51 -4.45 -19.68
N ASP A 126 -5.14 -4.86 -20.77
CA ASP A 126 -5.16 -6.25 -21.22
C ASP A 126 -3.80 -6.68 -21.83
N PHE A 127 -3.30 -7.85 -21.42
CA PHE A 127 -2.12 -8.46 -22.01
C PHE A 127 -2.26 -8.85 -23.49
N ASN A 128 -3.47 -9.01 -24.04
CA ASN A 128 -3.65 -9.20 -25.49
C ASN A 128 -3.09 -8.03 -26.30
N TYR A 129 -3.15 -6.83 -25.74
CA TYR A 129 -2.76 -5.58 -26.41
C TYR A 129 -1.49 -4.96 -25.80
N SER A 130 -1.04 -5.43 -24.64
CA SER A 130 0.12 -4.91 -23.95
C SER A 130 1.44 -5.05 -24.72
N LEU A 131 2.18 -3.95 -24.82
CA LEU A 131 3.56 -3.92 -25.32
C LEU A 131 4.61 -4.32 -24.27
N ASN A 132 4.16 -4.54 -23.02
CA ASN A 132 5.03 -4.92 -21.90
C ASN A 132 5.19 -6.43 -21.75
N ILE A 133 4.72 -7.22 -22.71
CA ILE A 133 4.99 -8.64 -22.81
C ILE A 133 5.35 -9.01 -24.26
N ASP A 134 6.14 -10.07 -24.42
CA ASP A 134 6.52 -10.55 -25.74
C ASP A 134 5.28 -10.94 -26.56
N GLU A 135 5.27 -10.57 -27.85
CA GLU A 135 4.12 -10.77 -28.74
C GLU A 135 3.66 -12.24 -28.82
N GLN A 136 4.62 -13.17 -28.78
CA GLN A 136 4.36 -14.61 -28.79
C GLN A 136 3.72 -15.13 -27.50
N GLU A 137 3.84 -14.36 -26.41
CA GLU A 137 3.37 -14.70 -25.07
C GLU A 137 2.00 -14.07 -24.74
N ARG A 138 1.60 -13.00 -25.46
CA ARG A 138 0.38 -12.21 -25.19
C ARG A 138 -0.87 -13.04 -24.94
N GLY A 139 -1.20 -13.94 -25.87
CA GLY A 139 -2.43 -14.75 -25.73
C GLY A 139 -2.43 -15.64 -24.48
N TYR A 140 -1.28 -16.21 -24.09
CA TYR A 140 -1.19 -16.98 -22.86
C TYR A 140 -1.25 -16.09 -21.61
N ALA A 141 -0.70 -14.88 -21.69
CA ALA A 141 -0.71 -13.92 -20.60
C ALA A 141 -2.11 -13.37 -20.35
N ALA A 142 -2.86 -13.05 -21.41
CA ALA A 142 -4.26 -12.63 -21.34
C ALA A 142 -5.13 -13.73 -20.70
N ILE A 143 -4.94 -15.00 -21.10
CA ILE A 143 -5.62 -16.13 -20.44
C ILE A 143 -5.32 -16.17 -18.93
N ILE A 144 -4.06 -15.96 -18.53
CA ILE A 144 -3.71 -15.92 -17.10
C ILE A 144 -4.39 -14.74 -16.39
N GLN A 145 -4.35 -13.54 -16.98
CA GLN A 145 -4.94 -12.34 -16.40
C GLN A 145 -6.45 -12.49 -16.24
N ARG A 146 -7.15 -12.95 -17.28
CA ARG A 146 -8.58 -13.22 -17.22
C ARG A 146 -8.94 -14.28 -16.20
N ASP A 147 -8.17 -15.38 -16.16
CA ASP A 147 -8.40 -16.44 -15.16
C ASP A 147 -8.25 -15.89 -13.73
N VAL A 148 -7.23 -15.06 -13.48
CA VAL A 148 -7.01 -14.42 -12.18
C VAL A 148 -8.13 -13.44 -11.85
N PHE A 149 -8.56 -12.63 -12.81
CA PHE A 149 -9.64 -11.67 -12.65
C PHE A 149 -10.98 -12.36 -12.34
N VAL A 150 -11.38 -13.34 -13.14
CA VAL A 150 -12.65 -14.06 -12.94
C VAL A 150 -12.66 -14.88 -11.66
N THR A 151 -11.52 -15.48 -11.28
CA THR A 151 -11.46 -16.38 -10.10
C THR A 151 -11.33 -15.62 -8.80
N TYR A 152 -10.50 -14.58 -8.76
CA TYR A 152 -10.10 -13.90 -7.53
C TYR A 152 -10.54 -12.44 -7.47
N ASN A 153 -11.19 -11.92 -8.51
CA ASN A 153 -11.51 -10.49 -8.65
C ASN A 153 -10.26 -9.59 -8.50
N ILE A 154 -9.12 -10.08 -8.98
CA ILE A 154 -7.84 -9.38 -8.97
C ILE A 154 -7.43 -9.05 -10.40
N LEU A 155 -7.09 -7.80 -10.66
CA LEU A 155 -6.59 -7.37 -11.96
C LEU A 155 -5.06 -7.21 -11.91
N ILE A 156 -4.38 -7.80 -12.89
CA ILE A 156 -2.94 -7.63 -13.05
C ILE A 156 -2.70 -6.43 -13.97
N ILE A 157 -2.00 -5.39 -13.50
CA ILE A 157 -1.77 -4.16 -14.28
C ILE A 157 -0.37 -4.22 -14.92
N PRO A 158 -0.26 -4.25 -16.27
CA PRO A 158 1.01 -4.43 -16.97
C PRO A 158 1.74 -3.10 -17.23
N ALA A 159 2.06 -2.33 -16.18
CA ALA A 159 2.74 -1.03 -16.32
C ALA A 159 4.25 -1.13 -16.66
N ALA A 160 4.83 -2.33 -16.63
CA ALA A 160 6.23 -2.58 -16.90
C ALA A 160 6.46 -3.95 -17.55
N LYS A 161 7.60 -4.09 -18.23
CA LYS A 161 7.99 -5.33 -18.92
C LYS A 161 7.93 -6.55 -18.00
N THR A 162 7.27 -7.60 -18.45
CA THR A 162 7.12 -8.89 -17.77
C THR A 162 7.18 -10.05 -18.78
N ASN A 163 6.92 -11.27 -18.30
CA ASN A 163 6.96 -12.51 -19.08
C ASN A 163 5.99 -13.55 -18.46
N LEU A 164 5.67 -14.60 -19.21
CA LEU A 164 4.75 -15.64 -18.75
C LEU A 164 5.15 -16.32 -17.45
N LYS A 165 6.45 -16.47 -17.19
CA LYS A 165 6.94 -17.15 -15.99
C LYS A 165 6.53 -16.38 -14.72
N GLU A 166 6.57 -15.06 -14.77
CA GLU A 166 6.18 -14.17 -13.67
C GLU A 166 4.66 -14.15 -13.46
N LEU A 167 3.89 -14.07 -14.54
CA LEU A 167 2.42 -14.15 -14.47
C LEU A 167 1.95 -15.50 -13.95
N THR A 168 2.62 -16.58 -14.38
CA THR A 168 2.37 -17.93 -13.86
C THR A 168 2.66 -17.99 -12.37
N ALA A 169 3.74 -17.37 -11.88
CA ALA A 169 4.06 -17.34 -10.45
C ALA A 169 3.02 -16.57 -9.63
N ILE A 170 2.42 -15.50 -10.18
CA ILE A 170 1.28 -14.80 -9.56
C ILE A 170 0.09 -15.74 -9.44
N LYS A 171 -0.30 -16.37 -10.55
CA LYS A 171 -1.43 -17.31 -10.57
C LYS A 171 -1.23 -18.48 -9.61
N GLU A 172 -0.04 -19.09 -9.61
CA GLU A 172 0.31 -20.20 -8.73
C GLU A 172 0.26 -19.80 -7.23
N LEU A 173 0.64 -18.57 -6.90
CA LEU A 173 0.58 -18.07 -5.52
C LEU A 173 -0.87 -17.90 -5.05
N LEU A 174 -1.75 -17.34 -5.89
CA LEU A 174 -3.18 -17.19 -5.58
C LEU A 174 -3.89 -18.54 -5.47
N GLN A 175 -3.51 -19.51 -6.32
CA GLN A 175 -4.02 -20.89 -6.29
C GLN A 175 -3.69 -21.67 -5.02
N LEU A 176 -2.82 -21.15 -4.15
CA LEU A 176 -2.63 -21.73 -2.82
C LEU A 176 -3.80 -21.47 -1.88
N GLU A 177 -4.69 -20.52 -2.21
CA GLU A 177 -5.90 -20.19 -1.44
C GLU A 177 -5.61 -19.97 0.06
N LEU A 178 -4.51 -19.25 0.33
CA LEU A 178 -4.05 -18.97 1.71
C LEU A 178 -4.99 -18.04 2.49
N THR A 179 -5.92 -17.36 1.80
CA THR A 179 -6.95 -16.50 2.39
C THR A 179 -8.34 -16.99 1.96
N PRO A 180 -9.39 -16.77 2.78
CA PRO A 180 -10.76 -17.16 2.43
C PRO A 180 -11.36 -16.29 1.34
N THR A 181 -10.90 -15.04 1.23
CA THR A 181 -11.35 -13.99 0.32
C THR A 181 -10.14 -13.17 -0.16
N THR A 182 -10.38 -12.28 -1.11
CA THR A 182 -9.38 -11.35 -1.68
C THR A 182 -9.86 -9.90 -1.56
N ASP A 183 -10.73 -9.60 -0.60
CA ASP A 183 -11.41 -8.30 -0.49
C ASP A 183 -10.45 -7.12 -0.25
N ASN A 184 -9.25 -7.40 0.30
CA ASN A 184 -8.18 -6.42 0.50
C ASN A 184 -7.09 -6.45 -0.59
N LEU A 185 -7.30 -7.14 -1.71
CA LEU A 185 -6.40 -7.12 -2.87
C LEU A 185 -7.22 -7.05 -4.15
N LYS A 186 -7.24 -5.87 -4.79
CA LYS A 186 -7.86 -5.64 -6.09
C LYS A 186 -6.84 -5.69 -7.23
N PHE A 187 -5.62 -5.21 -6.99
CA PHE A 187 -4.62 -4.99 -8.05
C PHE A 187 -3.28 -5.64 -7.74
N ILE A 188 -2.70 -6.30 -8.75
CA ILE A 188 -1.28 -6.65 -8.77
C ILE A 188 -0.61 -5.83 -9.88
N VAL A 189 0.16 -4.83 -9.48
CA VAL A 189 0.74 -3.84 -10.39
C VAL A 189 2.19 -4.18 -10.67
N LEU A 190 2.51 -4.41 -11.94
CA LEU A 190 3.89 -4.58 -12.41
C LEU A 190 4.41 -3.21 -12.84
N GLU A 191 5.12 -2.51 -11.98
CA GLU A 191 5.61 -1.15 -12.21
C GLU A 191 7.12 -1.13 -12.44
N THR A 192 7.63 -0.14 -13.16
CA THR A 192 9.06 0.02 -13.44
C THR A 192 9.86 0.31 -12.17
N GLN A 193 9.50 1.37 -11.45
CA GLN A 193 10.20 1.84 -10.24
C GLN A 193 9.28 2.70 -9.36
N SER A 194 9.59 2.76 -8.07
CA SER A 194 8.89 3.68 -7.16
C SER A 194 9.24 5.14 -7.46
N LYS A 195 8.23 6.01 -7.42
CA LYS A 195 8.41 7.46 -7.59
C LYS A 195 9.09 8.11 -6.38
N ASP A 196 8.87 7.56 -5.18
CA ASP A 196 9.31 8.16 -3.92
C ASP A 196 10.46 7.41 -3.25
N GLN A 197 10.62 6.11 -3.53
CA GLN A 197 11.60 5.25 -2.85
C GLN A 197 12.43 4.45 -3.85
N PHE A 198 13.53 5.04 -4.32
CA PHE A 198 14.38 4.53 -5.41
C PHE A 198 14.97 3.12 -5.24
N MET A 199 14.81 2.43 -4.10
CA MET A 199 15.36 1.10 -3.85
C MET A 199 14.32 0.06 -3.43
N THR A 200 13.04 0.45 -3.39
CA THR A 200 11.95 -0.42 -2.99
C THR A 200 11.70 -1.45 -4.08
N ARG A 201 11.58 -2.73 -3.69
CA ARG A 201 11.38 -3.85 -4.63
C ARG A 201 9.92 -4.21 -4.81
N GLY A 202 9.13 -4.02 -3.77
CA GLY A 202 7.68 -4.21 -3.77
C GLY A 202 7.05 -3.38 -2.67
N LEU A 203 5.73 -3.24 -2.76
CA LEU A 203 4.93 -2.54 -1.77
C LEU A 203 3.50 -3.07 -1.82
N TYR A 204 2.96 -3.43 -0.67
CA TYR A 204 1.52 -3.60 -0.49
C TYR A 204 0.91 -2.32 0.12
N GLU A 205 -0.02 -1.70 -0.60
CA GLU A 205 -0.75 -0.50 -0.16
C GLU A 205 -2.15 -0.88 0.27
N LYS A 206 -2.35 -1.00 1.58
CA LYS A 206 -3.62 -1.41 2.19
C LYS A 206 -4.84 -0.56 1.79
N GLU A 207 -4.67 0.76 1.67
CA GLU A 207 -5.77 1.68 1.38
C GLU A 207 -6.26 1.53 -0.07
N TRP A 208 -5.31 1.35 -0.99
CA TRP A 208 -5.57 1.18 -2.42
C TRP A 208 -5.77 -0.30 -2.82
N LYS A 209 -5.65 -1.23 -1.87
CA LYS A 209 -5.78 -2.68 -2.07
C LYS A 209 -4.89 -3.18 -3.21
N GLN A 210 -3.66 -2.68 -3.29
CA GLN A 210 -2.76 -2.98 -4.40
C GLN A 210 -1.42 -3.54 -3.92
N LEU A 211 -0.93 -4.55 -4.65
CA LEU A 211 0.40 -5.12 -4.52
C LEU A 211 1.24 -4.68 -5.71
N ILE A 212 2.28 -3.90 -5.47
CA ILE A 212 3.15 -3.35 -6.50
C ILE A 212 4.48 -4.09 -6.50
N LEU A 213 4.96 -4.47 -7.69
CA LEU A 213 6.30 -5.04 -7.90
C LEU A 213 7.12 -4.14 -8.81
N TYR A 214 8.21 -3.59 -8.28
CA TYR A 214 9.08 -2.65 -9.00
C TYR A 214 10.15 -3.39 -9.80
N LYS A 215 9.83 -3.65 -11.08
CA LYS A 215 10.59 -4.48 -12.03
C LYS A 215 12.06 -4.10 -12.17
N ASN A 216 12.42 -2.81 -12.14
CA ASN A 216 13.82 -2.37 -12.30
C ASN A 216 14.73 -2.82 -11.15
N HIS A 217 14.16 -3.17 -9.99
CA HIS A 217 14.92 -3.56 -8.79
C HIS A 217 14.92 -5.08 -8.53
N LEU A 218 14.24 -5.85 -9.39
CA LEU A 218 14.13 -7.31 -9.32
C LEU A 218 15.04 -7.92 -10.38
N LYS A 219 16.22 -8.41 -9.97
CA LYS A 219 17.29 -8.80 -10.90
C LYS A 219 17.01 -10.10 -11.65
N ASP A 220 16.24 -10.98 -11.04
CA ASP A 220 15.92 -12.29 -11.58
C ASP A 220 14.56 -12.76 -11.06
N PHE A 221 14.11 -13.88 -11.63
CA PHE A 221 12.84 -14.51 -11.26
C PHE A 221 12.77 -14.92 -9.77
N ASN A 222 13.90 -15.24 -9.14
CA ASN A 222 13.90 -15.62 -7.73
C ASN A 222 13.69 -14.40 -6.84
N GLU A 223 14.32 -13.26 -7.14
CA GLU A 223 14.04 -11.99 -6.47
C GLU A 223 12.58 -11.54 -6.69
N PHE A 224 12.04 -11.72 -7.90
CA PHE A 224 10.62 -11.48 -8.18
C PHE A 224 9.72 -12.33 -7.29
N SER A 225 9.92 -13.65 -7.29
CA SER A 225 9.09 -14.57 -6.52
C SER A 225 9.17 -14.34 -5.01
N LEU A 226 10.37 -14.03 -4.49
CA LEU A 226 10.56 -13.68 -3.08
C LEU A 226 9.83 -12.38 -2.70
N THR A 227 9.87 -11.38 -3.58
CA THR A 227 9.23 -10.08 -3.33
C THR A 227 7.72 -10.18 -3.45
N LEU A 228 7.20 -10.82 -4.51
CA LEU A 228 5.79 -11.12 -4.68
C LEU A 228 5.22 -11.83 -3.45
N THR A 229 5.90 -12.87 -2.97
CA THR A 229 5.42 -13.63 -1.81
C THR A 229 5.44 -12.78 -0.55
N HIS A 230 6.48 -11.97 -0.35
CA HIS A 230 6.58 -11.07 0.80
C HIS A 230 5.44 -10.05 0.84
N GLU A 231 5.19 -9.33 -0.26
CA GLU A 231 4.08 -8.39 -0.32
C GLU A 231 2.72 -9.09 -0.19
N TYR A 232 2.60 -10.31 -0.71
CA TYR A 232 1.39 -11.12 -0.55
C TYR A 232 1.13 -11.47 0.92
N PHE A 233 2.17 -11.67 1.74
CA PHE A 233 1.96 -11.84 3.18
C PHE A 233 1.54 -10.56 3.91
N HIS A 234 1.87 -9.36 3.40
CA HIS A 234 1.27 -8.13 3.90
C HIS A 234 -0.24 -8.08 3.60
N PHE A 235 -0.64 -8.50 2.40
CA PHE A 235 -2.04 -8.71 2.07
C PHE A 235 -2.70 -9.74 3.01
N ILE A 236 -2.09 -10.90 3.23
CA ILE A 236 -2.61 -11.92 4.15
C ILE A 236 -2.81 -11.34 5.56
N ALA A 237 -1.87 -10.53 6.05
CA ALA A 237 -1.98 -9.92 7.37
C ALA A 237 -3.18 -8.96 7.47
N GLN A 238 -3.49 -8.25 6.37
CA GLN A 238 -4.64 -7.36 6.26
C GLN A 238 -5.96 -8.14 6.12
N GLU A 239 -5.97 -9.21 5.34
CA GLU A 239 -7.15 -10.05 5.08
C GLU A 239 -7.53 -10.91 6.29
N MET A 240 -6.53 -11.38 7.05
CA MET A 240 -6.72 -12.28 8.19
C MET A 240 -6.07 -11.71 9.46
N PRO A 241 -6.60 -10.61 10.02
CA PRO A 241 -5.99 -9.93 11.17
C PRO A 241 -5.91 -10.82 12.42
N GLU A 242 -6.87 -11.73 12.63
CA GLU A 242 -6.83 -12.68 13.76
C GLU A 242 -5.66 -13.66 13.65
N LEU A 243 -5.43 -14.20 12.45
CA LEU A 243 -4.31 -15.11 12.17
C LEU A 243 -2.97 -14.39 12.33
N TYR A 244 -2.87 -13.18 11.79
CA TYR A 244 -1.70 -12.32 11.96
C TYR A 244 -1.42 -12.04 13.45
N ASN A 245 -2.44 -11.57 14.18
CA ASN A 245 -2.33 -11.26 15.61
C ASN A 245 -1.94 -12.48 16.44
N HIS A 246 -2.51 -13.64 16.12
CA HIS A 246 -2.12 -14.92 16.74
C HIS A 246 -0.63 -15.19 16.53
N PHE A 247 -0.14 -15.16 15.28
CA PHE A 247 1.26 -15.39 14.98
C PHE A 247 2.19 -14.43 15.75
N VAL A 248 1.94 -13.12 15.65
CA VAL A 248 2.85 -12.11 16.24
C VAL A 248 2.89 -12.23 17.77
N ASN A 249 1.75 -12.54 18.41
CA ASN A 249 1.69 -12.76 19.84
C ASN A 249 2.49 -14.01 20.25
N GLU A 250 2.30 -15.14 19.57
CA GLU A 250 2.99 -16.40 19.89
C GLU A 250 4.52 -16.28 19.79
N VAL A 251 5.03 -15.55 18.81
CA VAL A 251 6.48 -15.40 18.60
C VAL A 251 7.12 -14.32 19.49
N GLY A 252 6.30 -13.60 20.27
CA GLY A 252 6.77 -12.69 21.32
C GLY A 252 6.58 -11.20 21.08
N TRP A 253 5.94 -10.78 19.99
CA TRP A 253 5.62 -9.37 19.78
C TRP A 253 4.39 -8.96 20.57
N ASN A 254 4.38 -7.73 21.05
CA ASN A 254 3.21 -7.15 21.71
C ASN A 254 3.19 -5.64 21.48
N ASN A 255 2.01 -5.11 21.17
CA ASN A 255 1.78 -3.68 20.97
C ASN A 255 0.66 -3.23 21.91
N LYS A 256 1.03 -2.60 23.02
CA LYS A 256 0.08 -2.05 24.00
C LYS A 256 0.26 -0.55 24.07
N ASP A 257 -0.81 0.19 23.85
CA ASP A 257 -0.85 1.65 24.00
C ASP A 257 0.22 2.41 23.18
N GLY A 258 0.62 1.84 22.03
CA GLY A 258 1.66 2.40 21.16
C GLY A 258 3.09 2.06 21.56
N GLU A 259 3.29 1.28 22.63
CA GLU A 259 4.57 0.70 23.00
C GLU A 259 4.75 -0.66 22.32
N LEU A 260 5.64 -0.68 21.32
CA LEU A 260 6.05 -1.91 20.66
C LEU A 260 7.09 -2.63 21.51
N THR A 261 6.79 -3.87 21.89
CA THR A 261 7.66 -4.69 22.72
C THR A 261 7.90 -6.06 22.10
N TYR A 262 9.04 -6.65 22.45
CA TYR A 262 9.38 -8.02 22.08
C TYR A 262 9.95 -8.78 23.27
N GLN A 263 9.33 -9.92 23.61
CA GLN A 263 9.86 -10.90 24.56
C GLN A 263 9.84 -12.26 23.87
N HIS A 264 11.02 -12.79 23.59
CA HIS A 264 11.19 -13.99 22.76
C HIS A 264 10.30 -15.15 23.23
N ASN A 265 9.41 -15.61 22.35
CA ASN A 265 8.49 -16.72 22.58
C ASN A 265 7.58 -16.56 23.82
N CYS A 266 7.34 -15.31 24.25
CA CYS A 266 6.67 -15.00 25.50
C CYS A 266 7.30 -15.65 26.75
N ASP A 267 8.58 -16.04 26.68
CA ASP A 267 9.29 -16.65 27.79
C ASP A 267 9.61 -15.59 28.85
N GLN A 268 9.04 -15.75 30.05
CA GLN A 268 9.26 -14.85 31.18
C GLN A 268 10.71 -14.81 31.66
N GLN A 269 11.53 -15.80 31.29
CA GLN A 269 12.97 -15.83 31.58
C GLN A 269 13.78 -14.97 30.59
N GLU A 270 13.21 -14.66 29.43
CA GLU A 270 13.83 -13.84 28.40
C GLU A 270 13.62 -12.34 28.65
N THR A 271 14.57 -11.54 28.16
CA THR A 271 14.49 -10.09 28.29
C THR A 271 13.36 -9.53 27.43
N SER A 272 12.48 -8.74 28.03
CA SER A 272 11.49 -7.94 27.30
C SER A 272 12.14 -6.63 26.83
N TYR A 273 12.14 -6.40 25.53
CA TYR A 273 12.64 -5.18 24.90
C TYR A 273 11.49 -4.22 24.62
N ASN A 274 11.63 -2.95 25.00
CA ASN A 274 10.81 -1.86 24.46
C ASN A 274 11.54 -1.31 23.23
N LEU A 275 10.86 -1.30 22.09
CA LEU A 275 11.45 -1.14 20.79
C LEU A 275 10.97 0.14 20.13
N VAL A 276 11.94 0.89 19.62
CA VAL A 276 11.68 2.00 18.70
C VAL A 276 12.10 1.53 17.32
N GLU A 277 11.18 1.58 16.36
CA GLU A 277 11.36 1.08 14.99
C GLU A 277 12.66 1.57 14.33
N ALA A 278 13.01 2.85 14.52
CA ALA A 278 14.26 3.43 14.01
C ALA A 278 15.54 2.71 14.52
N THR A 279 15.48 2.06 15.68
CA THR A 279 16.60 1.30 16.27
C THR A 279 16.73 -0.08 15.63
N LEU A 280 15.61 -0.67 15.19
CA LEU A 280 15.58 -1.99 14.57
C LEU A 280 16.19 -1.97 13.16
N ILE A 281 16.03 -0.86 12.45
CA ILE A 281 16.66 -0.63 11.14
C ILE A 281 18.20 -0.62 11.25
N ASN A 282 18.75 -0.24 12.41
CA ASN A 282 20.19 -0.24 12.64
C ASN A 282 20.66 -1.59 13.17
N THR A 283 21.14 -2.46 12.27
CA THR A 283 21.57 -3.84 12.57
C THR A 283 22.58 -3.94 13.70
N ASP A 284 23.49 -2.96 13.83
CA ASP A 284 24.54 -2.98 14.86
C ASP A 284 24.00 -2.73 16.27
N LYS A 285 22.80 -2.15 16.37
CA LYS A 285 22.14 -1.81 17.64
C LYS A 285 20.88 -2.64 17.87
N ASN A 286 20.53 -3.51 16.94
CA ASN A 286 19.29 -4.26 17.00
C ASN A 286 19.44 -5.44 17.98
N PRO A 287 18.78 -5.39 19.15
CA PRO A 287 18.94 -6.41 20.19
C PRO A 287 18.29 -7.74 19.82
N LEU A 288 17.42 -7.78 18.80
CA LEU A 288 16.66 -8.95 18.41
C LEU A 288 17.47 -9.92 17.54
N MET A 289 18.57 -9.42 16.97
CA MET A 289 19.43 -10.16 16.04
C MET A 289 20.02 -11.45 16.60
N LYS A 290 20.07 -11.58 17.94
CA LYS A 290 20.53 -12.77 18.64
C LYS A 290 19.53 -13.93 18.63
N TYR A 291 18.23 -13.65 18.46
CA TYR A 291 17.18 -14.66 18.50
C TYR A 291 17.06 -15.42 17.17
N ASP A 292 16.55 -16.63 17.21
CA ASP A 292 16.43 -17.54 16.07
C ASP A 292 15.15 -17.35 15.26
N ASN A 293 14.10 -16.75 15.84
CA ASN A 293 12.82 -16.46 15.18
C ASN A 293 12.92 -15.58 13.91
N PHE A 294 14.07 -14.95 13.65
CA PHE A 294 14.26 -13.98 12.58
C PHE A 294 15.11 -14.57 11.45
N PRO A 295 14.52 -14.96 10.30
CA PRO A 295 15.27 -15.53 9.17
C PRO A 295 16.18 -14.51 8.47
N SER A 296 15.89 -13.21 8.62
CA SER A 296 16.62 -12.09 8.04
C SER A 296 16.69 -10.92 9.03
N ASP A 297 17.55 -9.94 8.76
CA ASP A 297 17.59 -8.71 9.57
C ASP A 297 16.33 -7.89 9.37
N TYR A 298 15.80 -7.90 8.15
CA TYR A 298 14.60 -7.18 7.79
C TYR A 298 13.37 -7.66 8.60
N SER A 299 13.30 -8.96 8.91
CA SER A 299 12.24 -9.54 9.74
C SER A 299 12.21 -9.00 11.18
N THR A 300 13.26 -8.29 11.63
CA THR A 300 13.27 -7.68 12.97
C THR A 300 12.69 -6.26 13.00
N VAL A 301 12.42 -5.65 11.84
CA VAL A 301 12.05 -4.22 11.73
C VAL A 301 10.71 -3.93 12.38
N SER A 302 9.72 -4.80 12.17
CA SER A 302 8.39 -4.69 12.77
C SER A 302 7.72 -6.08 12.85
N PRO A 303 6.63 -6.23 13.62
CA PRO A 303 5.85 -7.46 13.61
C PRO A 303 5.28 -7.80 12.22
N THR A 304 4.92 -6.79 11.43
CA THR A 304 4.41 -6.95 10.07
C THR A 304 5.50 -7.46 9.12
N GLU A 305 6.70 -6.89 9.18
CA GLU A 305 7.84 -7.37 8.40
C GLU A 305 8.27 -8.78 8.84
N MET A 306 8.18 -9.09 10.14
CA MET A 306 8.43 -10.44 10.64
C MET A 306 7.47 -11.43 10.01
N PHE A 307 6.16 -11.16 10.06
CA PHE A 307 5.14 -12.03 9.50
C PHE A 307 5.39 -12.27 8.00
N ALA A 308 5.67 -11.22 7.24
CA ALA A 308 5.91 -11.31 5.80
C ALA A 308 7.20 -12.05 5.44
N GLU A 309 8.32 -11.77 6.12
CA GLU A 309 9.60 -12.47 5.89
C GLU A 309 9.53 -13.94 6.31
N VAL A 310 8.93 -14.25 7.46
CA VAL A 310 8.76 -15.62 7.95
C VAL A 310 7.86 -16.42 7.02
N GLY A 311 6.71 -15.86 6.65
CA GLY A 311 5.79 -16.48 5.69
C GLY A 311 6.47 -16.79 4.36
N THR A 312 7.22 -15.83 3.83
CA THR A 312 8.00 -16.01 2.59
C THR A 312 9.06 -17.09 2.72
N ALA A 313 9.82 -17.09 3.82
CA ALA A 313 10.90 -18.05 4.05
C ALA A 313 10.37 -19.49 4.16
N VAL A 314 9.25 -19.69 4.87
CA VAL A 314 8.60 -20.99 5.04
C VAL A 314 7.96 -21.45 3.72
N LEU A 315 7.15 -20.60 3.08
CA LEU A 315 6.43 -20.97 1.86
C LEU A 315 7.38 -21.31 0.69
N LEU A 316 8.50 -20.58 0.59
CA LEU A 316 9.49 -20.79 -0.46
C LEU A 316 10.69 -21.61 -0.02
N GLU A 317 10.60 -22.40 1.06
CA GLU A 317 11.71 -23.23 1.56
C GLU A 317 12.34 -24.10 0.46
N ARG A 318 11.54 -24.62 -0.49
CA ARG A 318 12.05 -25.42 -1.62
C ARG A 318 13.15 -24.71 -2.42
N LYS A 319 13.20 -23.37 -2.36
CA LYS A 319 14.20 -22.51 -3.00
C LYS A 319 15.41 -22.21 -2.10
N ARG A 320 15.57 -22.84 -0.94
CA ARG A 320 16.64 -22.54 0.03
C ARG A 320 18.08 -22.69 -0.49
N HIS A 321 18.27 -23.43 -1.58
CA HIS A 321 19.56 -23.61 -2.23
C HIS A 321 19.85 -22.54 -3.31
N GLU A 322 18.84 -21.71 -3.65
CA GLU A 322 18.99 -20.60 -4.58
C GLU A 322 19.74 -19.43 -3.92
N ARG A 323 20.62 -18.80 -4.69
CA ARG A 323 21.47 -17.70 -4.19
C ARG A 323 20.65 -16.52 -3.63
N SER A 324 19.55 -16.15 -4.30
CA SER A 324 18.70 -15.03 -3.89
C SER A 324 17.99 -15.32 -2.56
N PHE A 325 17.59 -16.58 -2.32
CA PHE A 325 17.01 -17.01 -1.05
C PHE A 325 18.06 -16.95 0.06
N GLN A 326 19.23 -17.58 -0.13
CA GLN A 326 20.30 -17.60 0.88
C GLN A 326 20.77 -16.19 1.25
N LYS A 327 20.78 -15.27 0.27
CA LYS A 327 21.13 -13.87 0.51
C LYS A 327 20.08 -13.13 1.33
N ARG A 328 18.78 -13.39 1.11
CA ARG A 328 17.68 -12.76 1.85
C ARG A 328 17.56 -13.35 3.26
N PHE A 329 17.54 -14.68 3.35
CA PHE A 329 17.33 -15.44 4.58
C PHE A 329 18.61 -16.15 5.03
N TYR A 330 19.67 -15.38 5.26
CA TYR A 330 20.98 -15.94 5.59
C TYR A 330 21.04 -16.66 6.95
N LYS A 331 20.03 -16.48 7.80
CA LYS A 331 19.87 -17.20 9.09
C LYS A 331 18.93 -18.41 9.00
N PHE A 332 18.47 -18.78 7.81
CA PHE A 332 17.40 -19.77 7.63
C PHE A 332 17.65 -21.12 8.31
N ASP A 333 18.88 -21.65 8.26
CA ASP A 333 19.20 -22.95 8.87
C ASP A 333 18.98 -22.96 10.39
N ARG A 334 19.30 -21.86 11.07
CA ARG A 334 19.02 -21.68 12.50
C ARG A 334 17.53 -21.46 12.74
N PHE A 335 16.92 -20.61 11.90
CA PHE A 335 15.50 -20.26 11.98
C PHE A 335 14.57 -21.47 11.82
N LYS A 336 14.96 -22.49 11.05
CA LYS A 336 14.14 -23.69 10.82
C LYS A 336 13.77 -24.48 12.08
N SER A 337 14.51 -24.29 13.18
CA SER A 337 14.20 -24.91 14.48
C SER A 337 13.50 -23.95 15.46
N ALA A 338 13.20 -22.73 15.03
CA ALA A 338 12.62 -21.69 15.86
C ALA A 338 11.09 -21.81 15.96
N GLN A 339 10.50 -21.29 17.03
CA GLN A 339 9.05 -21.31 17.22
C GLN A 339 8.31 -20.60 16.08
N ALA A 340 8.83 -19.47 15.60
CA ALA A 340 8.25 -18.74 14.48
C ALA A 340 8.13 -19.57 13.19
N TYR A 341 9.08 -20.46 12.92
CA TYR A 341 8.99 -21.37 11.77
C TYR A 341 7.82 -22.35 11.95
N TYR A 342 7.73 -23.01 13.11
CA TYR A 342 6.67 -23.99 13.38
C TYR A 342 5.27 -23.37 13.41
N GLU A 343 5.14 -22.19 14.00
CA GLU A 343 3.88 -21.45 14.01
C GLU A 343 3.43 -21.11 12.59
N MET A 344 4.33 -20.56 11.76
CA MET A 344 3.99 -20.24 10.37
C MET A 344 3.72 -21.49 9.53
N ALA A 345 4.52 -22.56 9.67
CA ALA A 345 4.30 -23.82 8.96
C ALA A 345 2.91 -24.41 9.29
N ARG A 346 2.51 -24.36 10.57
CA ARG A 346 1.17 -24.76 11.01
C ARG A 346 0.09 -23.92 10.36
N LEU A 347 0.26 -22.59 10.30
CA LEU A 347 -0.72 -21.69 9.69
C LEU A 347 -0.87 -21.94 8.17
N LEU A 348 0.22 -22.28 7.50
CA LEU A 348 0.22 -22.59 6.07
C LEU A 348 -0.15 -24.04 5.74
N ASN A 349 -0.48 -24.86 6.74
CA ASN A 349 -0.69 -26.31 6.60
C ASN A 349 0.47 -27.03 5.88
N ILE A 350 1.70 -26.56 6.09
CA ILE A 350 2.90 -27.19 5.56
C ILE A 350 3.37 -28.25 6.59
N PRO A 351 3.59 -29.51 6.18
CA PRO A 351 3.87 -30.64 7.08
C PRO A 351 5.20 -30.57 7.81
#